data_AF-A0A965Y9S8-F1
#
_entry.id   AF-A0A965Y9S8-F1
#
_cell.length_a   1.000
_cell.length_b   1.000
_cell.length_c   1.000
_cell.angle_alpha   90.00
_cell.angle_beta   90.00
_cell.angle_gamma   90.00
#
_symmetry.space_group_name_H-M   'P 1'
#
loop_
_entity.id
_entity.type
_entity.pdbx_description
1 polymer ?
#
loop_
_entity_poly.entity_id
_entity_poly.type
_entity_poly.pdbx_seq_one_letter_code
_entity_poly.pdbx_strand_id
1 'polypeptide(L)'
;MDLLKIYFIAYKNRLLNKNSNILGAYILKWINEGFISYAFKKGNLFKKSQYVIKLSSKIEFENDYEKEFYSFVKHAAFDNELTYKEFKCYTERKHFHLKNLLDEIFEKQEKQLIELGHLDKNTNTKTQVKNNSFNENDQITVTTVETSFKYNEDLIKDINDIIAFKNYIKSLNLKQDIKLSKEQLIVCELLGITNYIQSYFSTVYPEFYFRYYQYLFEIRSSSIRPETGLQKFIKLSKMEMK
;
A
#
# COMPACT_ATOMS: atom_id res chain seq x y z
N MET A 1 -6.30 13.46 -8.92
CA MET A 1 -5.27 12.41 -9.09
C MET A 1 -5.91 11.05 -8.81
N ASP A 2 -5.76 10.06 -9.68
CA ASP A 2 -6.30 8.70 -9.41
C ASP A 2 -5.34 7.90 -8.52
N LEU A 3 -5.53 8.01 -7.20
CA LEU A 3 -4.64 7.39 -6.22
C LEU A 3 -4.70 5.86 -6.24
N LEU A 4 -5.85 5.26 -6.54
CA LEU A 4 -6.01 3.81 -6.57
C LEU A 4 -5.33 3.20 -7.81
N LYS A 5 -5.41 3.87 -8.97
CA LYS A 5 -4.65 3.47 -10.15
C LYS A 5 -3.15 3.54 -9.90
N ILE A 6 -2.64 4.64 -9.32
CA ILE A 6 -1.21 4.77 -8.99
C ILE A 6 -0.80 3.67 -8.00
N TYR A 7 -1.62 3.39 -6.99
CA TYR A 7 -1.37 2.33 -6.01
C TYR A 7 -1.28 0.95 -6.67
N PHE A 8 -2.23 0.62 -7.54
CA PHE A 8 -2.23 -0.64 -8.30
C PHE A 8 -0.97 -0.79 -9.16
N ILE A 9 -0.63 0.24 -9.94
CA ILE A 9 0.56 0.28 -10.79
C ILE A 9 1.82 0.08 -9.95
N ALA A 10 1.95 0.83 -8.85
CA ALA A 10 3.10 0.76 -7.98
C ALA A 10 3.23 -0.62 -7.30
N TYR A 11 2.11 -1.23 -6.91
CA TYR A 11 2.11 -2.58 -6.34
C TYR A 11 2.57 -3.64 -7.34
N LYS A 12 1.93 -3.71 -8.52
CA LYS A 12 2.24 -4.71 -9.55
C LYS A 12 3.70 -4.63 -10.01
N ASN A 13 4.27 -3.43 -10.05
CA ASN A 13 5.65 -3.19 -10.48
C ASN A 13 6.65 -3.12 -9.30
N ARG A 14 6.26 -3.52 -8.09
CA ARG A 14 7.12 -3.58 -6.89
C ARG A 14 7.79 -2.24 -6.54
N LEU A 15 7.08 -1.16 -6.78
CA LEU A 15 7.51 0.21 -6.49
C LEU A 15 7.09 0.65 -5.08
N LEU A 16 6.13 -0.02 -4.45
CA LEU A 16 5.75 0.24 -3.06
C LEU A 16 6.77 -0.34 -2.10
N ASN A 17 7.13 0.43 -1.07
CA ASN A 17 7.83 -0.12 0.08
C ASN A 17 6.92 -1.00 0.93
N LYS A 18 5.63 -0.61 1.10
CA LYS A 18 4.60 -1.37 1.82
C LYS A 18 3.22 -1.14 1.22
N ASN A 19 2.39 -2.17 1.21
CA ASN A 19 1.01 -2.07 0.72
C ASN A 19 0.16 -1.14 1.60
N SER A 20 0.41 -1.09 2.91
CA SER A 20 -0.32 -0.26 3.87
C SER A 20 -0.05 1.25 3.72
N ASN A 21 0.95 1.65 2.93
CA ASN A 21 1.28 3.06 2.70
C ASN A 21 0.13 3.85 2.05
N ILE A 22 -0.79 3.17 1.35
CA ILE A 22 -2.00 3.80 0.80
C ILE A 22 -2.85 4.48 1.87
N LEU A 23 -2.86 3.96 3.11
CA LEU A 23 -3.59 4.58 4.21
C LEU A 23 -2.92 5.90 4.63
N GLY A 24 -1.58 5.95 4.66
CA GLY A 24 -0.83 7.20 4.88
C GLY A 24 -1.09 8.23 3.78
N ALA A 25 -1.13 7.78 2.52
CA ALA A 25 -1.44 8.62 1.37
C ALA A 25 -2.85 9.22 1.45
N TYR A 26 -3.88 8.43 1.82
CA TYR A 26 -5.23 8.93 2.04
C TYR A 26 -5.32 9.91 3.21
N ILE A 27 -4.58 9.69 4.29
CA ILE A 27 -4.58 10.65 5.40
C ILE A 27 -3.98 11.99 4.98
N LEU A 28 -2.90 12.00 4.18
CA LEU A 28 -2.38 13.23 3.59
C LEU A 28 -3.39 13.90 2.65
N LYS A 29 -4.11 13.12 1.85
CA LYS A 29 -5.22 13.63 1.02
C LYS A 29 -6.28 14.32 1.89
N TRP A 30 -6.75 13.66 2.94
CA TRP A 30 -7.77 14.20 3.84
C TRP A 30 -7.32 15.43 4.64
N ILE A 31 -6.03 15.52 4.98
CA ILE A 31 -5.45 16.74 5.56
C ILE A 31 -5.53 17.89 4.55
N ASN A 32 -5.20 17.64 3.28
CA ASN A 32 -5.25 18.66 2.23
C ASN A 32 -6.68 19.11 1.91
N GLU A 33 -7.64 18.22 2.05
CA GLU A 33 -9.07 18.48 1.85
C GLU A 33 -9.76 19.06 3.10
N GLY A 34 -9.06 19.13 4.23
CA GLY A 34 -9.60 19.66 5.49
C GLY A 34 -10.56 18.69 6.20
N PHE A 35 -10.63 17.43 5.78
CA PHE A 35 -11.43 16.38 6.42
C PHE A 35 -10.82 15.91 7.74
N ILE A 36 -9.53 16.17 7.92
CA ILE A 36 -8.78 15.86 9.12
C ILE A 36 -7.92 17.06 9.51
N SER A 37 -7.84 17.33 10.81
CA SER A 37 -6.88 18.28 11.38
C SER A 37 -6.17 17.70 12.60
N TYR A 38 -5.05 18.30 13.00
CA TYR A 38 -4.39 17.93 14.24
C TYR A 38 -4.68 18.95 15.33
N ALA A 39 -4.74 18.48 16.56
CA ALA A 39 -4.87 19.34 17.72
C ALA A 39 -3.97 18.84 18.84
N PHE A 40 -3.29 19.77 19.51
CA PHE A 40 -2.61 19.46 20.76
C PHE A 40 -3.60 19.50 21.92
N LYS A 41 -3.82 18.37 22.58
CA LYS A 41 -4.59 18.30 23.83
C LYS A 41 -3.64 18.33 25.02
N LYS A 42 -3.80 19.35 25.87
CA LYS A 42 -3.17 19.37 27.19
C LYS A 42 -3.74 18.24 28.03
N GLY A 43 -2.86 17.54 28.72
CA GLY A 43 -3.20 16.50 29.67
C GLY A 43 -3.90 17.04 30.91
N ASN A 44 -4.44 16.13 31.70
CA ASN A 44 -4.94 16.39 33.05
C ASN A 44 -4.22 15.46 34.04
N LEU A 45 -4.68 15.38 35.30
CA LEU A 45 -4.04 14.55 36.33
C LEU A 45 -3.88 13.06 35.93
N PHE A 46 -4.71 12.54 35.02
CA PHE A 46 -4.73 11.12 34.63
C PHE A 46 -4.26 10.86 33.19
N LYS A 47 -4.21 11.88 32.33
CA LYS A 47 -3.87 11.76 30.91
C LYS A 47 -2.71 12.67 30.56
N LYS A 48 -1.69 12.13 29.89
CA LYS A 48 -0.58 12.94 29.36
C LYS A 48 -1.06 13.84 28.22
N SER A 49 -0.44 15.01 28.08
CA SER A 49 -0.62 15.85 26.89
C SER A 49 -0.21 15.08 25.64
N GLN A 50 -0.99 15.21 24.57
CA GLN A 50 -0.75 14.49 23.33
C GLN A 50 -1.38 15.23 22.15
N TYR A 51 -0.83 15.01 20.95
CA TYR A 51 -1.52 15.35 19.72
C TYR A 51 -2.65 14.36 19.47
N VAL A 52 -3.75 14.84 18.90
CA VAL A 52 -4.87 14.04 18.42
C VAL A 52 -5.22 14.45 17.00
N ILE A 53 -5.72 13.49 16.24
CA ILE A 53 -6.32 13.70 14.92
C ILE A 53 -7.80 13.96 15.13
N LYS A 54 -8.32 15.09 14.64
CA LYS A 54 -9.75 15.41 14.65
C LYS A 54 -10.35 15.05 13.30
N LEU A 55 -11.41 14.25 13.35
CA LEU A 55 -12.12 13.76 12.17
C LEU A 55 -13.34 14.64 11.89
N SER A 56 -13.49 15.11 10.65
CA SER A 56 -14.70 15.81 10.20
C SER A 56 -15.90 14.87 10.17
N SER A 57 -17.09 15.41 10.43
CA SER A 57 -18.36 14.69 10.28
C SER A 57 -18.93 14.74 8.86
N LYS A 58 -18.52 15.72 8.05
CA LYS A 58 -19.01 15.93 6.68
C LYS A 58 -17.86 15.77 5.69
N ILE A 59 -17.95 14.75 4.86
CA ILE A 59 -16.92 14.36 3.89
C ILE A 59 -17.59 13.88 2.62
N GLU A 60 -16.99 14.23 1.50
CA GLU A 60 -17.28 13.68 0.18
C GLU A 60 -16.12 12.76 -0.21
N PHE A 61 -16.44 11.53 -0.62
CA PHE A 61 -15.46 10.51 -0.97
C PHE A 61 -15.46 10.33 -2.47
N GLU A 62 -14.28 10.19 -3.08
CA GLU A 62 -14.15 9.95 -4.52
C GLU A 62 -14.64 8.56 -4.92
N ASN A 63 -14.56 7.60 -3.99
CA ASN A 63 -15.00 6.23 -4.19
C ASN A 63 -15.28 5.50 -2.86
N ASP A 64 -15.89 4.32 -2.95
CA ASP A 64 -16.25 3.50 -1.79
C ASP A 64 -15.04 3.04 -0.96
N TYR A 65 -13.87 2.83 -1.58
CA TYR A 65 -12.68 2.42 -0.84
C TYR A 65 -12.10 3.54 0.00
N GLU A 66 -12.14 4.78 -0.50
CA GLU A 66 -11.78 5.94 0.31
C GLU A 66 -12.71 6.07 1.52
N LYS A 67 -14.02 5.87 1.32
CA LYS A 67 -15.00 5.84 2.41
C LYS A 67 -14.71 4.71 3.41
N GLU A 68 -14.32 3.53 2.95
CA GLU A 68 -13.95 2.40 3.81
C GLU A 68 -12.67 2.66 4.59
N PHE A 69 -11.62 3.22 3.95
CA PHE A 69 -10.42 3.65 4.68
C PHE A 69 -10.77 4.71 5.72
N TYR A 70 -11.60 5.68 5.38
CA TYR A 70 -12.01 6.71 6.34
C TYR A 70 -12.78 6.10 7.50
N SER A 71 -13.70 5.19 7.22
CA SER A 71 -14.46 4.45 8.23
C SER A 71 -13.56 3.60 9.12
N PHE A 72 -12.52 2.99 8.55
CA PHE A 72 -11.52 2.24 9.31
C PHE A 72 -10.78 3.13 10.31
N VAL A 73 -10.37 4.34 9.90
CA VAL A 73 -9.75 5.33 10.80
C VAL A 73 -10.74 5.86 11.82
N LYS A 74 -11.98 6.15 11.41
CA LYS A 74 -13.05 6.65 12.29
C LYS A 74 -13.45 5.66 13.37
N HIS A 75 -13.50 4.37 13.07
CA HIS A 75 -13.78 3.33 14.07
C HIS A 75 -12.66 3.17 15.11
N ALA A 76 -11.44 3.60 14.80
CA ALA A 76 -10.36 3.64 15.77
C ALA A 76 -10.49 4.85 16.73
N ALA A 77 -11.24 5.88 16.35
CA ALA A 77 -11.34 7.15 17.07
C ALA A 77 -12.41 7.08 18.17
N PHE A 78 -12.18 7.84 19.25
CA PHE A 78 -13.17 8.07 20.31
C PHE A 78 -13.62 9.53 20.26
N ASP A 79 -14.94 9.78 20.23
CA ASP A 79 -15.52 11.13 20.08
C ASP A 79 -15.00 11.92 18.85
N ASN A 80 -14.77 11.22 17.73
CA ASN A 80 -14.15 11.77 16.50
C ASN A 80 -12.74 12.32 16.71
N GLU A 81 -12.08 11.94 17.79
CA GLU A 81 -10.68 12.20 18.03
C GLU A 81 -9.90 10.90 18.09
N LEU A 82 -8.80 10.87 17.36
CA LEU A 82 -7.96 9.70 17.26
C LEU A 82 -6.58 10.01 17.84
N THR A 83 -6.26 9.34 18.94
CA THR A 83 -4.90 9.32 19.46
C THR A 83 -4.06 8.30 18.71
N TYR A 84 -2.74 8.51 18.77
CA TYR A 84 -1.78 7.56 18.24
C TYR A 84 -1.94 6.14 18.80
N LYS A 85 -2.14 6.06 20.12
CA LYS A 85 -2.24 4.78 20.82
C LYS A 85 -3.49 4.01 20.39
N GLU A 86 -4.62 4.69 20.24
CA GLU A 86 -5.87 4.09 19.77
C GLU A 86 -5.73 3.56 18.34
N PHE A 87 -5.17 4.38 17.44
CA PHE A 87 -4.96 3.97 16.05
C PHE A 87 -4.06 2.74 15.95
N LYS A 88 -2.94 2.74 16.68
CA LYS A 88 -2.03 1.58 16.73
C LYS A 88 -2.75 0.33 17.23
N CYS A 89 -3.41 0.39 18.39
CA CYS A 89 -4.09 -0.77 18.94
C CYS A 89 -5.23 -1.28 18.03
N TYR A 90 -5.95 -0.38 17.37
CA TYR A 90 -7.03 -0.74 16.46
C TYR A 90 -6.50 -1.43 15.20
N THR A 91 -5.48 -0.85 14.56
CA THR A 91 -4.87 -1.41 13.34
C THR A 91 -4.24 -2.78 13.58
N GLU A 92 -3.58 -3.01 14.72
CA GLU A 92 -3.07 -4.33 15.12
C GLU A 92 -4.19 -5.37 15.25
N ARG A 93 -5.33 -5.00 15.88
CA ARG A 93 -6.49 -5.90 16.04
C ARG A 93 -7.23 -6.16 14.73
N LYS A 94 -7.25 -5.19 13.82
CA LYS A 94 -8.01 -5.24 12.56
C LYS A 94 -7.14 -5.45 11.31
N HIS A 95 -5.92 -5.94 11.49
CA HIS A 95 -4.96 -6.12 10.39
C HIS A 95 -5.48 -7.03 9.26
N PHE A 96 -6.22 -8.10 9.57
CA PHE A 96 -6.86 -8.95 8.54
C PHE A 96 -7.91 -8.21 7.73
N HIS A 97 -8.72 -7.35 8.37
CA HIS A 97 -9.71 -6.55 7.66
C HIS A 97 -9.04 -5.53 6.74
N LEU A 98 -7.99 -4.85 7.22
CA LEU A 98 -7.19 -3.96 6.36
C LEU A 98 -6.58 -4.73 5.20
N LYS A 99 -6.00 -5.91 5.44
CA LYS A 99 -5.43 -6.74 4.38
C LYS A 99 -6.47 -7.10 3.32
N ASN A 100 -7.63 -7.60 3.72
CA ASN A 100 -8.70 -7.99 2.79
C ASN A 100 -9.16 -6.79 1.95
N LEU A 101 -9.31 -5.61 2.56
CA LEU A 101 -9.62 -4.38 1.85
C LEU A 101 -8.57 -4.05 0.77
N LEU A 102 -7.27 -4.22 1.07
CA LEU A 102 -6.21 -4.02 0.08
C LEU A 102 -6.30 -5.05 -1.06
N ASP A 103 -6.54 -6.32 -0.74
CA ASP A 103 -6.69 -7.38 -1.73
C ASP A 103 -7.88 -7.09 -2.67
N GLU A 104 -9.03 -6.67 -2.12
CA GLU A 104 -10.23 -6.28 -2.88
C GLU A 104 -9.98 -5.07 -3.81
N ILE A 105 -9.24 -4.05 -3.33
CA ILE A 105 -8.82 -2.91 -4.15
C ILE A 105 -8.00 -3.40 -5.35
N PHE A 106 -7.04 -4.29 -5.13
CA PHE A 106 -6.20 -4.81 -6.21
C PHE A 106 -7.01 -5.59 -7.24
N GLU A 107 -7.91 -6.46 -6.79
CA GLU A 107 -8.76 -7.24 -7.69
C GLU A 107 -9.67 -6.34 -8.53
N LYS A 108 -10.30 -5.32 -7.93
CA LYS A 108 -11.16 -4.39 -8.66
C LYS A 108 -10.38 -3.51 -9.63
N GLN A 109 -9.23 -2.97 -9.23
CA GLN A 109 -8.38 -2.18 -10.12
C GLN A 109 -7.84 -3.02 -11.29
N GLU A 110 -7.44 -4.27 -11.05
CA GLU A 110 -7.04 -5.19 -12.13
C GLU A 110 -8.18 -5.39 -13.12
N LYS A 111 -9.37 -5.73 -12.62
CA LYS A 111 -10.56 -5.95 -13.46
C LYS A 111 -10.93 -4.70 -14.26
N GLN A 112 -10.93 -3.53 -13.64
CA GLN A 112 -11.22 -2.27 -14.32
C GLN A 112 -10.22 -1.97 -15.44
N LEU A 113 -8.92 -2.17 -15.21
CA LEU A 113 -7.90 -1.94 -16.24
C LEU A 113 -8.00 -2.96 -17.39
N ILE A 114 -8.43 -4.19 -17.13
CA ILE A 114 -8.72 -5.19 -18.18
C ILE A 114 -9.94 -4.75 -19.00
N GLU A 115 -11.04 -4.38 -18.33
CA GLU A 115 -12.28 -3.94 -19.00
C GLU A 115 -12.07 -2.69 -19.86
N LEU A 116 -11.19 -1.79 -19.44
CA LEU A 116 -10.81 -0.59 -20.18
C LEU A 116 -9.75 -0.83 -21.27
N GLY A 117 -9.23 -2.06 -21.42
CA GLY A 117 -8.19 -2.39 -22.41
C GLY A 117 -6.81 -1.82 -22.10
N HIS A 118 -6.55 -1.41 -20.87
CA HIS A 118 -5.23 -0.95 -20.41
C HIS A 118 -4.31 -2.11 -20.00
N LEU A 119 -4.91 -3.26 -19.66
CA LEU A 119 -4.21 -4.45 -19.17
C LEU A 119 -4.74 -5.71 -19.87
N ASP A 120 -3.89 -6.41 -20.60
CA ASP A 120 -4.22 -7.77 -21.08
C ASP A 120 -3.68 -8.79 -20.09
N LYS A 121 -4.55 -9.72 -19.66
CA LYS A 121 -4.19 -10.85 -18.80
C LYS A 121 -4.29 -12.14 -19.58
N ASN A 122 -3.15 -12.79 -19.83
CA ASN A 122 -3.08 -14.08 -20.50
C ASN A 122 -2.79 -15.18 -19.49
N THR A 123 -3.70 -16.13 -19.35
CA THR A 123 -3.52 -17.29 -18.46
C THR A 123 -3.39 -18.56 -19.31
N ASN A 124 -2.20 -19.14 -19.29
CA ASN A 124 -1.89 -20.40 -19.97
C ASN A 124 -1.86 -21.54 -18.95
N THR A 125 -2.65 -22.58 -19.17
CA THR A 125 -2.63 -23.80 -18.35
C THR A 125 -1.89 -24.89 -19.11
N LYS A 126 -0.85 -25.44 -18.48
CA LYS A 126 -0.09 -26.59 -18.98
C LYS A 126 -0.32 -27.75 -18.04
N THR A 127 -0.91 -28.83 -18.54
CA THR A 127 -1.08 -30.07 -17.78
C THR A 127 -0.07 -31.11 -18.28
N GLN A 128 0.70 -31.67 -17.37
CA GLN A 128 1.68 -32.73 -17.64
C GLN A 128 1.37 -33.93 -16.76
N VAL A 129 1.30 -35.11 -17.35
CA VAL A 129 1.28 -36.37 -16.61
C VAL A 129 2.73 -36.80 -16.40
N LYS A 130 3.11 -37.02 -15.14
CA LYS A 130 4.45 -37.48 -14.76
C LYS A 130 4.31 -38.77 -13.98
N ASN A 131 5.24 -39.69 -14.18
CA ASN A 131 5.33 -40.86 -13.32
C ASN A 131 5.71 -40.40 -11.91
N ASN A 132 5.09 -41.01 -10.91
CA ASN A 132 5.38 -40.74 -9.51
C ASN A 132 6.82 -41.17 -9.22
N SER A 133 7.62 -40.27 -8.65
CA SER A 133 9.02 -40.53 -8.27
C SER A 133 9.15 -41.61 -7.19
N PHE A 134 8.07 -41.97 -6.50
CA PHE A 134 8.05 -43.00 -5.45
C PHE A 134 7.51 -44.36 -5.93
N ASN A 135 6.74 -44.40 -7.02
CA ASN A 135 6.17 -45.63 -7.56
C ASN A 135 5.94 -45.46 -9.07
N GLU A 136 6.73 -46.15 -9.88
CA GLU A 136 6.76 -45.99 -11.34
C GLU A 136 5.43 -46.39 -12.03
N ASN A 137 4.57 -47.13 -11.32
CA ASN A 137 3.24 -47.54 -11.78
C ASN A 137 2.13 -46.51 -11.48
N ASP A 138 2.41 -45.49 -10.67
CA ASP A 138 1.47 -44.41 -10.35
C ASP A 138 1.78 -43.18 -11.20
N GLN A 139 0.75 -42.61 -11.82
CA GLN A 139 0.86 -41.36 -12.58
C GLN A 139 0.31 -40.19 -11.77
N ILE A 140 1.06 -39.09 -11.70
CA ILE A 140 0.64 -37.82 -11.11
C ILE A 140 0.37 -36.83 -12.23
N THR A 141 -0.81 -36.20 -12.18
CA THR A 141 -1.13 -35.07 -13.05
C THR A 141 -0.66 -33.77 -12.40
N VAL A 142 0.31 -33.09 -13.01
CA VAL A 142 0.78 -31.78 -12.60
C VAL A 142 0.16 -30.73 -13.53
N THR A 143 -0.61 -29.82 -12.96
CA THR A 143 -1.14 -28.66 -13.70
C THR A 143 -0.38 -27.40 -13.28
N THR A 144 0.30 -26.77 -14.23
CA THR A 144 0.96 -25.47 -14.08
C THR A 144 0.12 -24.39 -14.72
N VAL A 145 -0.09 -23.28 -14.01
CA VAL A 145 -0.79 -22.10 -14.53
C VAL A 145 0.21 -20.96 -14.61
N GLU A 146 0.47 -20.46 -15.83
CA GLU A 146 1.32 -19.30 -16.09
C GLU A 146 0.42 -18.11 -16.43
N THR A 147 0.53 -17.02 -15.69
CA THR A 147 -0.20 -15.78 -16.00
C THR A 147 0.79 -14.69 -16.41
N SER A 148 0.59 -14.09 -17.58
CA SER A 148 1.34 -12.93 -18.04
C SER A 148 0.42 -11.72 -18.20
N PHE A 149 1.01 -10.54 -18.02
CA PHE A 149 0.33 -9.26 -18.15
C PHE A 149 1.01 -8.43 -19.23
N LYS A 150 0.22 -7.81 -20.10
CA LYS A 150 0.70 -6.83 -21.07
C LYS A 150 0.00 -5.51 -20.80
N TYR A 151 0.78 -4.45 -20.68
CA TYR A 151 0.28 -3.09 -20.47
C TYR A 151 0.13 -2.39 -21.82
N ASN A 152 -0.89 -1.55 -21.96
CA ASN A 152 -0.98 -0.63 -23.08
C ASN A 152 0.07 0.51 -22.96
N GLU A 153 0.19 1.34 -23.99
CA GLU A 153 1.17 2.42 -24.03
C GLU A 153 0.97 3.47 -22.93
N ASP A 154 -0.27 3.84 -22.63
CA ASP A 154 -0.58 4.80 -21.57
C ASP A 154 -0.14 4.29 -20.20
N LEU A 155 -0.43 3.03 -19.90
CA LEU A 155 -0.08 2.41 -18.63
C LEU A 155 1.44 2.23 -18.51
N ILE A 156 2.13 1.93 -19.61
CA ILE A 156 3.60 1.92 -19.69
C ILE A 156 4.15 3.31 -19.37
N LYS A 157 3.55 4.36 -19.93
CA LYS A 157 3.94 5.75 -19.65
C LYS A 157 3.75 6.08 -18.16
N ASP A 158 2.59 5.75 -17.59
CA ASP A 158 2.32 5.97 -16.16
C ASP A 158 3.34 5.23 -15.27
N ILE A 159 3.68 3.99 -15.60
CA ILE A 159 4.72 3.21 -14.90
C ILE A 159 6.06 3.94 -14.95
N ASN A 160 6.48 4.38 -16.14
CA ASN A 160 7.75 5.06 -16.33
C ASN A 160 7.79 6.41 -15.59
N ASP A 161 6.70 7.16 -15.59
CA ASP A 161 6.56 8.44 -14.88
C ASP A 161 6.71 8.22 -13.36
N ILE A 162 6.10 7.17 -12.79
CA ILE A 162 6.24 6.82 -11.37
C ILE A 162 7.67 6.39 -11.05
N ILE A 163 8.32 5.59 -11.91
CA ILE A 163 9.71 5.16 -11.73
C ILE A 163 10.66 6.38 -11.77
N ALA A 164 10.50 7.25 -12.76
CA ALA A 164 11.30 8.46 -12.91
C ALA A 164 11.14 9.37 -11.70
N PHE A 165 9.90 9.60 -11.25
CA PHE A 165 9.61 10.38 -10.04
C PHE A 165 10.26 9.76 -8.80
N LYS A 166 10.13 8.45 -8.59
CA LYS A 166 10.76 7.76 -7.46
C LYS A 166 12.29 7.92 -7.47
N ASN A 167 12.92 7.80 -8.63
CA ASN A 167 14.36 7.95 -8.79
C ASN A 167 14.81 9.40 -8.56
N TYR A 168 14.05 10.37 -9.08
CA TYR A 168 14.28 11.79 -8.82
C TYR A 168 14.27 12.08 -7.32
N ILE A 169 13.22 11.68 -6.60
CA ILE A 169 13.11 11.89 -5.15
C ILE A 169 14.28 11.26 -4.39
N LYS A 170 14.72 10.06 -4.77
CA LYS A 170 15.88 9.39 -4.16
C LYS A 170 17.22 10.08 -4.44
N SER A 171 17.33 10.79 -5.57
CA SER A 171 18.52 11.53 -5.97
C SER A 171 18.63 12.90 -5.30
N LEU A 172 17.54 13.39 -4.70
CA LEU A 172 17.53 14.66 -3.99
C LEU A 172 18.47 14.58 -2.78
N ASN A 173 19.50 15.43 -2.79
CA ASN A 173 20.34 15.66 -1.63
C ASN A 173 19.70 16.71 -0.72
N LEU A 174 19.97 16.61 0.59
CA LEU A 174 19.43 17.48 1.66
C LEU A 174 19.65 19.00 1.49
N LYS A 175 20.37 19.43 0.45
CA LYS A 175 20.78 20.83 0.19
C LYS A 175 20.10 21.49 -1.01
N GLN A 176 19.25 20.77 -1.76
CA GLN A 176 18.52 21.38 -2.87
C GLN A 176 17.23 22.05 -2.39
N ASP A 177 16.85 23.15 -3.05
CA ASP A 177 15.51 23.74 -2.91
C ASP A 177 14.49 22.80 -3.55
N ILE A 178 13.90 21.95 -2.72
CA ILE A 178 12.87 21.01 -3.12
C ILE A 178 11.55 21.78 -3.21
N LYS A 179 10.87 21.67 -4.36
CA LYS A 179 9.50 22.18 -4.53
C LYS A 179 8.62 21.07 -5.09
N LEU A 180 7.86 20.43 -4.21
CA LEU A 180 6.90 19.38 -4.56
C LEU A 180 5.48 19.87 -4.28
N SER A 181 4.54 19.52 -5.15
CA SER A 181 3.12 19.73 -4.90
C SER A 181 2.62 18.83 -3.77
N LYS A 182 1.47 19.18 -3.17
CA LYS A 182 0.80 18.35 -2.18
C LYS A 182 0.48 16.94 -2.71
N GLU A 183 0.08 16.84 -3.97
CA GLU A 183 -0.18 15.57 -4.65
C GLU A 183 1.10 14.73 -4.80
N GLN A 184 2.22 15.36 -5.16
CA GLN A 184 3.51 14.69 -5.22
C GLN A 184 3.95 14.16 -3.85
N LEU A 185 3.66 14.88 -2.77
CA LEU A 185 3.93 14.41 -1.40
C LEU A 185 3.04 13.22 -1.00
N ILE A 186 1.79 13.17 -1.45
CA ILE A 186 0.92 12.00 -1.30
C ILE A 186 1.51 10.79 -2.02
N VAL A 187 2.02 10.97 -3.24
CA VAL A 187 2.70 9.90 -4.00
C VAL A 187 4.00 9.47 -3.30
N CYS A 188 4.78 10.41 -2.73
CA CYS A 188 5.95 10.06 -1.93
C CYS A 188 5.61 9.17 -0.74
N GLU A 189 4.51 9.46 -0.04
CA GLU A 189 4.05 8.65 1.08
C GLU A 189 3.58 7.28 0.62
N LEU A 190 2.79 7.22 -0.46
CA LEU A 190 2.35 5.97 -1.08
C LEU A 190 3.54 5.05 -1.41
N LEU A 191 4.55 5.59 -2.09
CA LEU A 191 5.75 4.84 -2.46
C LEU A 191 6.66 4.54 -1.25
N GLY A 192 6.46 5.23 -0.12
CA GLY A 192 7.25 5.10 1.10
C GLY A 192 8.64 5.73 1.01
N ILE A 193 8.77 6.82 0.27
CA ILE A 193 10.04 7.52 -0.01
C ILE A 193 10.12 8.91 0.66
N THR A 194 9.22 9.22 1.59
CA THR A 194 9.19 10.49 2.34
C THR A 194 10.45 10.73 3.17
N ASN A 195 11.16 9.68 3.56
CA ASN A 195 12.44 9.77 4.27
C ASN A 195 13.55 10.51 3.47
N TYR A 196 13.50 10.47 2.14
CA TYR A 196 14.47 11.19 1.28
C TYR A 196 14.22 12.71 1.28
N ILE A 197 13.01 13.14 1.65
CA ILE A 197 12.57 14.54 1.65
C ILE A 197 12.05 14.96 3.02
N GLN A 198 12.50 14.32 4.10
CA GLN A 198 11.92 14.46 5.44
C GLN A 198 11.85 15.91 5.91
N SER A 199 12.90 16.69 5.71
CA SER A 199 12.96 18.10 6.12
C SER A 199 11.87 18.91 5.42
N TYR A 200 11.80 18.81 4.09
CA TYR A 200 10.78 19.49 3.28
C TYR A 200 9.37 19.01 3.64
N PHE A 201 9.18 17.70 3.76
CA PHE A 201 7.91 17.09 4.12
C PHE A 201 7.40 17.61 5.46
N SER A 202 8.28 17.70 6.47
CA SER A 202 7.94 18.21 7.81
C SER A 202 7.67 19.71 7.80
N THR A 203 8.19 20.47 6.83
CA THR A 203 7.83 21.87 6.63
C THR A 203 6.42 22.02 6.06
N VAL A 204 6.04 21.18 5.09
CA VAL A 204 4.71 21.22 4.47
C VAL A 204 3.64 20.62 5.38
N TYR A 205 3.97 19.57 6.13
CA TYR A 205 3.08 18.89 7.05
C TYR A 205 3.67 18.84 8.48
N PRO A 206 3.81 19.99 9.16
CA PRO A 206 4.44 20.06 10.48
C PRO A 206 3.68 19.26 11.55
N GLU A 207 2.37 19.13 11.36
CA GLU A 207 1.49 18.40 12.28
C GLU A 207 1.35 16.91 11.92
N PHE A 208 1.80 16.50 10.73
CA PHE A 208 1.84 15.10 10.34
C PHE A 208 2.95 14.39 11.10
N TYR A 209 2.59 13.93 12.29
CA TYR A 209 3.54 13.33 13.20
C TYR A 209 3.88 11.92 12.69
N PHE A 210 5.07 11.80 12.09
CA PHE A 210 5.59 10.60 11.42
C PHE A 210 5.43 9.30 12.24
N ARG A 211 5.40 9.39 13.58
CA ARG A 211 5.22 8.24 14.46
C ARG A 211 3.86 7.55 14.33
N TYR A 212 2.81 8.24 13.89
CA TYR A 212 1.48 7.63 13.73
C TYR A 212 1.50 6.47 12.76
N TYR A 213 2.31 6.58 11.70
CA TYR A 213 2.33 5.64 10.60
C TYR A 213 3.54 4.73 10.63
N GLN A 214 4.61 5.09 11.36
CA GLN A 214 5.76 4.21 11.63
C GLN A 214 5.38 2.84 12.23
N TYR A 215 4.15 2.62 12.72
CA TYR A 215 3.69 1.30 13.15
C TYR A 215 2.88 0.53 12.11
N LEU A 216 2.34 1.18 11.07
CA LEU A 216 2.04 0.48 9.81
C LEU A 216 3.34 -0.08 9.20
N PHE A 217 4.50 0.52 9.52
CA PHE A 217 5.79 -0.06 9.16
C PHE A 217 6.14 -1.32 9.99
N GLU A 218 5.55 -1.52 11.17
CA GLU A 218 5.84 -2.65 12.07
C GLU A 218 4.79 -3.76 12.06
N ILE A 219 3.69 -3.64 11.28
CA ILE A 219 2.94 -4.80 10.80
C ILE A 219 3.88 -5.55 9.82
N ARG A 220 4.86 -6.22 10.44
CA ARG A 220 6.03 -6.89 9.91
C ARG A 220 5.61 -7.85 8.80
N SER A 221 6.25 -7.73 7.64
CA SER A 221 7.13 -8.74 7.02
C SER A 221 6.88 -10.25 7.23
N SER A 222 5.71 -10.71 7.66
CA SER A 222 5.40 -12.12 7.95
C SER A 222 4.21 -12.67 7.17
N SER A 223 3.64 -11.93 6.22
CA SER A 223 2.79 -12.57 5.21
C SER A 223 2.91 -11.90 3.84
N ILE A 224 3.48 -12.70 2.93
CA ILE A 224 3.28 -12.66 1.48
C ILE A 224 4.08 -11.56 0.76
N ARG A 225 5.38 -11.81 0.59
CA ARG A 225 5.93 -11.63 -0.77
C ARG A 225 5.15 -12.62 -1.66
N PRO A 226 4.65 -12.25 -2.83
CA PRO A 226 4.24 -13.27 -3.80
C PRO A 226 5.49 -14.12 -4.04
N GLU A 227 5.49 -15.38 -3.57
CA GLU A 227 6.49 -16.35 -3.99
C GLU A 227 6.43 -16.36 -5.52
N THR A 228 7.50 -15.94 -6.17
CA THR A 228 7.62 -16.19 -7.60
C THR A 228 7.66 -17.70 -7.80
N GLY A 229 7.19 -18.20 -8.95
CA GLY A 229 7.33 -19.62 -9.30
C GLY A 229 8.77 -20.15 -9.12
N LEU A 230 9.77 -19.26 -9.24
CA LEU A 230 11.19 -19.53 -8.98
C LEU A 230 11.53 -19.87 -7.51
N GLN A 231 10.89 -19.20 -6.53
CA GLN A 231 11.15 -19.45 -5.11
C GLN A 231 10.51 -20.75 -4.62
N LYS A 232 9.35 -21.11 -5.19
CA LYS A 232 8.71 -22.41 -4.97
C LYS A 232 9.58 -23.55 -5.52
N PHE A 233 10.22 -23.35 -6.68
CA PHE A 233 11.12 -24.33 -7.30
C PHE A 233 12.39 -24.60 -6.46
N ILE A 234 13.05 -23.55 -5.94
CA ILE A 234 14.27 -23.68 -5.11
C ILE A 234 13.98 -24.32 -3.74
N LYS A 235 12.78 -24.11 -3.20
CA LYS A 235 12.37 -24.69 -1.90
C LYS A 235 12.04 -26.18 -2.03
N LEU A 236 11.42 -26.59 -3.13
CA LEU A 236 11.17 -28.00 -3.45
C LEU A 236 12.47 -28.75 -3.75
N SER A 237 13.40 -28.17 -4.52
CA SER A 237 14.69 -28.79 -4.84
C SER A 237 15.64 -28.96 -3.65
N LYS A 238 15.40 -28.25 -2.53
CA LYS A 238 16.17 -28.39 -1.28
C LYS A 238 15.55 -29.36 -0.29
N MET A 239 14.27 -29.72 -0.44
CA MET A 239 13.60 -30.72 0.39
C MET A 239 13.85 -32.15 -0.11
N GLU A 240 14.23 -32.33 -1.38
CA GLU A 240 14.58 -33.63 -1.99
C GLU A 240 16.04 -34.05 -1.79
N MET A 241 16.84 -33.30 -1.02
CA MET A 241 18.25 -33.64 -0.70
C MET A 241 18.48 -33.90 0.81
N LYS A 242 17.49 -34.49 1.50
CA LYS A 242 17.67 -35.06 2.84
C LYS A 242 17.07 -36.45 2.93
#